data_AF-A0A9Q5ZBG1-F1
#
_entry.id   AF-A0A9Q5ZBG1-F1
#
_cell.length_a   1.000
_cell.length_b   1.000
_cell.length_c   1.000
_cell.angle_alpha   90.00
_cell.angle_beta   90.00
_cell.angle_gamma   90.00
#
_symmetry.space_group_name_H-M   'P 1'
#
loop_
_entity.id
_entity.type
_entity.pdbx_description
1 polymer ?
#
loop_
_entity_poly.entity_id
_entity_poly.type
_entity_poly.pdbx_seq_one_letter_code
_entity_poly.pdbx_strand_id
1 'polypeptide(L)'
;MSGGLFEILDKIKARPGMYIGTASISDLFMFLVGYKTARRELSIELTQSEAEFYEEFHNFVERKYKLHTSNSWAKIIMLYCHDEKAGFEKFFQLLSEFKKRDKSLDGDDFDQMARQESKKENVEIITHG
;
A
#
# COMPACT_ATOMS: atom_id res chain seq x y z
N MET A 1 15.88 19.35 12.44
CA MET A 1 15.97 18.24 11.46
C MET A 1 14.54 17.88 11.11
N SER A 2 14.14 18.04 9.85
CA SER A 2 12.87 17.47 9.41
C SER A 2 12.94 15.96 9.65
N GLY A 3 11.91 15.46 10.33
CA GLY A 3 11.60 14.04 10.47
C GLY A 3 10.35 13.78 9.65
N GLY A 4 10.18 12.58 9.12
CA GLY A 4 8.98 12.23 8.35
C GLY A 4 9.02 10.83 7.80
N LEU A 5 7.87 10.37 7.30
CA LEU A 5 7.66 9.04 6.75
C LEU A 5 8.64 8.74 5.60
N PHE A 6 8.80 9.67 4.66
CA PHE A 6 9.65 9.40 3.50
C PHE A 6 11.13 9.39 3.85
N GLU A 7 11.56 10.22 4.80
CA GLU A 7 12.94 10.21 5.28
C GLU A 7 13.25 8.93 6.07
N ILE A 8 12.32 8.42 6.88
CA ILE A 8 12.51 7.12 7.56
C ILE A 8 12.49 5.97 6.55
N LEU A 9 11.64 6.03 5.53
CA LEU A 9 11.63 5.06 4.43
C LEU A 9 12.96 5.05 3.67
N ASP A 10 13.55 6.22 3.38
CA ASP A 10 14.86 6.31 2.73
C ASP A 10 15.97 5.69 3.60
N LYS A 11 15.93 5.91 4.92
CA LYS A 11 16.86 5.28 5.87
C LYS A 11 16.70 3.77 5.95
N ILE A 12 15.46 3.27 5.97
CA ILE A 12 15.15 1.83 5.97
C ILE A 12 15.60 1.19 4.67
N LYS A 13 15.34 1.83 3.52
CA LYS A 13 15.81 1.35 2.20
C LYS A 13 17.32 1.15 2.17
N ALA A 14 18.06 2.11 2.73
CA ALA A 14 19.52 2.08 2.74
C ALA A 14 20.08 1.02 3.69
N ARG A 15 19.44 0.77 4.84
CA ARG A 15 19.96 -0.10 5.91
C ARG A 15 18.84 -0.87 6.62
N PRO A 16 18.12 -1.79 5.95
CA PRO A 16 16.93 -2.41 6.52
C PRO A 16 17.21 -3.17 7.82
N GLY A 17 18.37 -3.84 7.92
CA GLY A 17 18.77 -4.56 9.13
C GLY A 17 18.86 -3.70 10.39
N MET A 18 19.13 -2.40 10.27
CA MET A 18 19.22 -1.49 11.42
C MET A 18 17.85 -1.06 11.96
N TYR A 19 16.81 -1.08 11.12
CA TYR A 19 15.50 -0.53 11.47
C TYR A 19 14.44 -1.61 11.66
N ILE A 20 14.48 -2.66 10.84
CA ILE A 20 13.47 -3.72 10.77
C ILE A 20 14.09 -5.13 10.83
N GLY A 21 15.37 -5.26 11.19
CA GLY A 21 16.07 -6.54 11.37
C GLY A 21 16.53 -7.21 10.07
N THR A 22 15.74 -7.15 9.01
CA THR A 22 16.10 -7.67 7.67
C THR A 22 15.34 -6.95 6.55
N ALA A 23 15.76 -7.14 5.29
CA ALA A 23 15.01 -6.66 4.13
C ALA A 23 13.75 -7.51 3.93
N SER A 24 12.65 -7.13 4.58
CA SER A 24 11.39 -7.87 4.61
C SER A 24 10.21 -6.92 4.41
N ILE A 25 9.30 -7.28 3.50
CA ILE A 25 8.12 -6.45 3.24
C ILE A 25 7.10 -6.59 4.36
N SER A 26 6.99 -7.78 4.96
CA SER A 26 6.16 -8.01 6.12
C SER A 26 6.61 -7.17 7.31
N ASP A 27 7.92 -7.13 7.59
CA ASP A 27 8.46 -6.33 8.69
C ASP A 27 8.36 -4.83 8.41
N LEU A 28 8.59 -4.41 7.16
CA LEU A 28 8.37 -3.03 6.73
C LEU A 28 6.92 -2.60 6.93
N PHE A 29 5.96 -3.44 6.54
CA PHE A 29 4.54 -3.16 6.73
C PHE A 29 4.20 -2.98 8.21
N MET A 30 4.64 -3.89 9.07
CA MET A 30 4.41 -3.80 10.51
C MET A 30 5.06 -2.56 11.12
N PHE A 31 6.29 -2.22 10.69
CA PHE A 31 6.95 -0.99 11.10
C PHE A 31 6.13 0.25 10.73
N LEU A 32 5.60 0.33 9.50
CA LEU A 32 4.82 1.48 9.06
C LEU A 32 3.47 1.60 9.79
N VAL A 33 2.81 0.47 10.09
CA VAL A 33 1.61 0.45 10.94
C VAL A 33 1.95 1.00 12.33
N GLY A 34 3.01 0.50 12.97
CA GLY A 34 3.46 0.99 14.27
C GLY A 34 3.86 2.47 14.25
N TYR A 35 4.56 2.91 13.21
CA TYR A 35 4.98 4.30 13.04
C TYR A 35 3.78 5.25 12.90
N LYS A 36 2.77 4.89 12.10
CA LYS A 36 1.52 5.64 11.98
C LYS A 36 0.80 5.73 13.33
N THR A 37 0.68 4.60 14.04
CA THR A 37 0.04 4.53 15.35
C THR A 37 0.75 5.44 16.35
N ALA A 38 2.07 5.34 16.48
CA ALA A 38 2.86 6.16 17.40
C ALA A 38 2.70 7.67 17.11
N ARG A 39 2.71 8.08 15.84
CA ARG A 39 2.49 9.48 15.47
C ARG A 39 1.10 9.96 15.87
N ARG A 40 0.07 9.14 15.66
CA ARG A 40 -1.30 9.46 16.07
C ARG A 40 -1.40 9.64 17.59
N GLU A 41 -0.88 8.69 18.36
CA GLU A 41 -0.90 8.75 19.84
C GLU A 41 -0.15 9.98 20.38
N LEU A 42 0.91 10.41 19.68
CA LEU A 42 1.69 11.59 20.03
C LEU A 42 1.14 12.90 19.42
N SER A 43 -0.02 12.87 18.75
CA SER A 43 -0.62 14.02 18.06
C SER A 43 0.36 14.71 17.08
N ILE A 44 1.20 13.93 16.42
CA ILE A 44 2.12 14.41 15.39
C ILE A 44 1.39 14.44 14.06
N GLU A 45 1.10 15.66 13.60
CA GLU A 45 0.42 15.89 12.33
C GLU A 45 1.15 15.27 11.14
N LEU A 46 0.37 14.82 10.16
CA LEU A 46 0.88 14.34 8.89
C LEU A 46 1.10 15.52 7.95
N THR A 47 2.17 15.48 7.15
CA THR A 47 2.25 16.34 5.97
C THR A 47 1.23 15.88 4.92
N GLN A 48 0.85 16.77 4.00
CA GLN A 48 -0.08 16.43 2.91
C GLN A 48 0.38 15.18 2.14
N SER A 49 1.68 15.07 1.85
CA SER A 49 2.24 13.93 1.13
C SER A 49 2.20 12.62 1.92
N GLU A 50 2.21 12.69 3.25
CA GLU A 50 2.09 11.52 4.12
C GLU A 50 0.64 11.05 4.22
N ALA A 51 -0.29 12.00 4.38
CA ALA A 51 -1.72 11.71 4.33
C ALA A 51 -2.07 11.01 3.02
N GLU A 52 -1.64 11.58 1.88
CA GLU A 52 -1.84 10.99 0.55
C GLU A 52 -1.27 9.57 0.45
N PHE A 53 -0.08 9.30 1.00
CA PHE A 53 0.46 7.95 0.99
C PHE A 53 -0.42 6.97 1.77
N TYR A 54 -0.88 7.35 2.98
CA TYR A 54 -1.72 6.46 3.79
C TYR A 54 -3.11 6.24 3.21
N GLU A 55 -3.62 7.19 2.43
CA GLU A 55 -4.95 7.12 1.79
C GLU A 55 -4.89 6.37 0.46
N GLU A 56 -3.89 6.65 -0.39
CA GLU A 56 -3.95 6.23 -1.79
C GLU A 56 -2.95 5.13 -2.18
N PHE A 57 -1.92 4.86 -1.39
CA PHE A 57 -0.90 3.89 -1.80
C PHE A 57 -1.47 2.47 -1.93
N HIS A 58 -2.39 2.07 -1.04
CA HIS A 58 -3.04 0.77 -1.14
C HIS A 58 -3.82 0.63 -2.45
N ASN A 59 -4.68 1.61 -2.74
CA ASN A 59 -5.46 1.64 -3.98
C ASN A 59 -4.54 1.60 -5.20
N PHE A 60 -3.46 2.39 -5.20
CA PHE A 60 -2.46 2.37 -6.28
C PHE A 60 -1.89 0.97 -6.53
N VAL A 61 -1.54 0.23 -5.46
CA VAL A 61 -1.03 -1.14 -5.58
C VAL A 61 -2.09 -2.10 -6.12
N GLU A 62 -3.33 -2.02 -5.63
CA GLU A 62 -4.47 -2.78 -6.17
C GLU A 62 -4.66 -2.54 -7.67
N ARG A 63 -4.67 -1.28 -8.10
CA ARG A 63 -4.78 -0.89 -9.52
C ARG A 63 -3.64 -1.46 -10.35
N LYS A 64 -2.40 -1.36 -9.84
CA LYS A 64 -1.19 -1.83 -10.53
C LYS A 64 -1.26 -3.33 -10.81
N TYR A 65 -1.77 -4.10 -9.86
CA TYR A 65 -1.88 -5.55 -9.98
C TYR A 65 -3.23 -6.05 -10.49
N LYS A 66 -4.19 -5.15 -10.75
CA LYS A 66 -5.57 -5.47 -11.17
C LYS A 66 -6.23 -6.45 -10.19
N LEU A 67 -6.08 -6.18 -8.90
CA LEU A 67 -6.66 -6.96 -7.82
C LEU A 67 -7.62 -6.10 -7.01
N HIS A 68 -8.65 -6.72 -6.47
CA HIS A 68 -9.55 -6.11 -5.49
C HIS A 68 -9.67 -7.05 -4.29
N THR A 69 -9.13 -6.65 -3.14
CA THR A 69 -9.00 -7.54 -1.99
C THR A 69 -8.82 -6.79 -0.68
N SER A 70 -9.31 -7.36 0.41
CA SER A 70 -9.03 -6.89 1.77
C SER A 70 -7.61 -7.20 2.26
N ASN A 71 -6.78 -7.88 1.44
CA ASN A 71 -5.39 -8.13 1.76
C ASN A 71 -4.58 -6.84 1.81
N SER A 72 -3.62 -6.74 2.74
CA SER A 72 -2.70 -5.60 2.78
C SER A 72 -1.91 -5.48 1.47
N TRP A 73 -1.49 -4.25 1.12
CA TRP A 73 -0.60 -4.03 -0.03
C TRP A 73 0.68 -4.88 0.04
N ALA A 74 1.17 -5.18 1.25
CA ALA A 74 2.32 -6.05 1.46
C ALA A 74 2.03 -7.48 1.01
N LYS A 75 0.87 -8.02 1.38
CA LYS A 75 0.43 -9.34 0.96
C LYS A 75 0.14 -9.38 -0.55
N ILE A 76 -0.45 -8.32 -1.11
CA ILE A 76 -0.65 -8.19 -2.56
C ILE A 76 0.71 -8.28 -3.29
N ILE A 77 1.71 -7.51 -2.86
CA ILE A 77 3.05 -7.53 -3.47
C ILE A 77 3.68 -8.93 -3.36
N MET A 78 3.51 -9.60 -2.22
CA MET A 78 4.03 -10.95 -1.99
C MET A 78 3.42 -12.00 -2.92
N LEU A 79 2.22 -11.82 -3.46
CA LEU A 79 1.66 -12.71 -4.47
C LEU A 79 2.50 -12.75 -5.77
N TYR A 80 3.33 -11.72 -6.01
CA TYR A 80 4.15 -11.56 -7.20
C TYR A 80 5.66 -11.61 -6.91
N CYS A 81 6.06 -11.96 -5.69
CA CYS A 81 7.46 -12.02 -5.27
C CYS A 81 7.80 -13.41 -4.74
N HIS A 82 9.02 -13.87 -4.99
CA HIS A 82 9.48 -15.20 -4.56
C HIS A 82 9.93 -15.24 -3.10
N ASP A 83 10.33 -14.10 -2.53
CA ASP A 83 10.72 -13.97 -1.13
C ASP A 83 10.44 -12.55 -0.58
N GLU A 84 10.62 -12.40 0.73
CA GLU A 84 10.42 -11.16 1.48
C GLU A 84 11.34 -10.01 1.01
N LYS A 85 12.56 -10.33 0.59
CA LYS A 85 13.53 -9.33 0.11
C LYS A 85 13.13 -8.76 -1.24
N ALA A 86 12.68 -9.61 -2.17
CA ALA A 86 12.12 -9.21 -3.45
C ALA A 86 10.86 -8.37 -3.24
N GLY A 87 10.00 -8.74 -2.28
CA GLY A 87 8.86 -7.92 -1.87
C GLY A 87 9.28 -6.54 -1.37
N PHE A 88 10.28 -6.48 -0.49
CA PHE A 88 10.82 -5.24 0.04
C PHE A 88 11.35 -4.33 -1.08
N GLU A 89 12.14 -4.87 -2.00
CA GLU A 89 12.64 -4.14 -3.16
C GLU A 89 11.50 -3.65 -4.07
N LYS A 90 10.48 -4.49 -4.27
CA LYS A 90 9.30 -4.17 -5.07
C LYS A 90 8.49 -3.03 -4.46
N PHE A 91 8.32 -2.99 -3.14
CA PHE A 91 7.68 -1.87 -2.46
C PHE A 91 8.35 -0.53 -2.83
N PHE A 92 9.68 -0.45 -2.80
CA PHE A 92 10.38 0.80 -3.13
C PHE A 92 10.29 1.19 -4.61
N GLN A 93 10.14 0.22 -5.51
CA GLN A 93 9.84 0.49 -6.92
C GLN A 93 8.44 1.10 -7.05
N LEU A 94 7.43 0.45 -6.45
CA LEU A 94 6.04 0.93 -6.46
C LEU A 94 5.88 2.29 -5.79
N LEU A 95 6.60 2.53 -4.69
CA LEU A 95 6.63 3.84 -4.03
C LEU A 95 7.20 4.92 -4.96
N SER A 96 8.25 4.61 -5.72
CA SER A 96 8.79 5.56 -6.70
C SER A 96 7.82 5.84 -7.84
N GLU A 97 7.06 4.84 -8.28
CA GLU A 97 6.03 5.02 -9.31
C GLU A 97 4.86 5.83 -8.77
N PHE A 98 4.38 5.51 -7.55
CA PHE A 98 3.31 6.22 -6.85
C PHE A 98 3.61 7.72 -6.73
N LYS A 99 4.85 8.08 -6.40
CA LYS A 99 5.30 9.48 -6.30
C LYS A 99 5.36 10.21 -7.64
N LYS A 100 5.50 9.49 -8.76
CA LYS A 100 5.60 10.04 -10.12
C LYS A 100 4.29 9.97 -10.89
N ARG A 101 3.25 9.33 -10.34
CA ARG A 101 2.00 9.08 -11.05
C ARG A 101 1.31 10.38 -11.43
N ASP A 102 0.59 10.34 -12.54
CA ASP A 102 -0.34 11.40 -12.88
C ASP A 102 -1.57 11.27 -11.98
N LYS A 103 -1.80 12.29 -11.15
CA LYS A 103 -2.93 12.32 -10.21
C LYS A 103 -4.28 12.51 -10.91
N SER A 104 -4.29 12.90 -12.18
CA SER A 104 -5.53 13.05 -12.97
C SER A 104 -6.19 11.71 -13.33
N LEU A 105 -5.46 10.61 -13.21
CA LEU A 105 -5.94 9.25 -13.51
C LEU A 105 -6.45 8.51 -12.26
N ASP A 106 -6.46 9.16 -11.09
CA ASP A 106 -6.94 8.57 -9.84
C ASP A 106 -8.50 8.56 -9.76
N GLY A 107 -9.19 9.10 -10.77
CA GLY A 107 -10.67 9.12 -10.88
C GLY A 107 -11.24 8.19 -11.97
N ASP A 108 -12.36 7.56 -11.62
CA ASP A 108 -13.44 7.03 -12.48
C ASP A 108 -13.48 5.57 -13.00
N ASP A 109 -12.42 4.76 -12.96
CA ASP A 109 -12.53 3.39 -13.54
C ASP A 109 -12.88 2.29 -12.53
N PHE A 110 -12.52 2.46 -11.25
CA PHE A 110 -12.64 1.39 -10.23
C PHE A 110 -14.05 1.20 -9.66
N ASP A 111 -14.84 2.27 -9.57
CA ASP A 111 -16.20 2.20 -9.03
C ASP A 111 -17.15 1.46 -10.00
N GLN A 112 -16.80 1.36 -11.30
CA GLN A 112 -17.61 0.63 -12.29
C GLN A 112 -17.38 -0.89 -12.27
N MET A 113 -16.15 -1.36 -12.01
CA MET A 113 -15.85 -2.80 -11.94
C MET A 113 -16.41 -3.45 -10.67
N ALA A 114 -16.23 -2.83 -9.50
CA ALA A 114 -16.79 -3.33 -8.25
C ALA A 114 -18.33 -3.40 -8.28
N ARG A 115 -19.00 -2.42 -8.92
CA ARG A 115 -20.46 -2.44 -9.14
C ARG A 115 -20.91 -3.55 -10.11
N GLN A 116 -20.05 -4.05 -10.99
CA GLN A 116 -20.38 -5.16 -11.89
C GLN A 116 -20.21 -6.52 -11.22
N GLU A 117 -19.22 -6.70 -10.34
CA GLU A 117 -19.03 -7.94 -9.59
C GLU A 117 -20.13 -8.16 -8.54
N SER A 118 -20.49 -7.12 -7.76
CA SER A 118 -21.62 -7.22 -6.83
C SER A 118 -22.98 -7.42 -7.51
N LYS A 119 -23.12 -7.06 -8.79
CA LYS A 119 -24.31 -7.38 -9.59
C LYS A 119 -24.33 -8.84 -10.07
N LYS A 120 -23.18 -9.47 -10.32
CA LYS A 120 -23.11 -10.88 -10.74
C LYS A 120 -23.44 -11.82 -9.58
N GLU A 121 -22.90 -11.58 -8.39
CA GLU A 121 -23.22 -12.38 -7.19
C GLU A 121 -24.71 -12.33 -6.82
N ASN A 122 -25.36 -11.17 -6.94
CA ASN A 122 -26.79 -11.05 -6.64
C ASN A 122 -27.71 -11.73 -7.68
N VAL A 123 -27.24 -11.95 -8.92
CA VAL A 123 -28.03 -12.63 -9.98
C VAL A 123 -27.94 -14.15 -9.85
N GLU A 124 -26.80 -14.70 -9.39
CA GLU A 124 -26.64 -16.14 -9.17
C GLU A 124 -27.48 -16.66 -7.99
N ILE A 125 -27.74 -15.83 -6.98
CA ILE A 125 -28.55 -16.21 -5.80
C ILE A 125 -30.06 -16.32 -6.14
N ILE A 126 -30.55 -15.61 -7.16
CA ILE A 126 -31.98 -15.54 -7.49
C ILE A 126 -32.42 -16.63 -8.49
N THR A 127 -31.49 -17.33 -9.15
CA THR A 127 -31.81 -18.31 -10.21
C THR A 127 -31.93 -19.77 -9.73
N HIS A 128 -31.80 -20.04 -8.43
CA HIS A 128 -31.93 -21.39 -7.83
C HIS A 128 -33.04 -21.51 -6.77
N GLY A 129 -34.09 -20.68 -6.85
CA GLY A 129 -35.28 -20.74 -5.99
C GLY A 129 -36.53 -21.21 -6.73
#